data_AF-A0AA35WDB6-F1
#
_entry.id   AF-A0AA35WDB6-F1
#
_cell.length_a   1.000
_cell.length_b   1.000
_cell.length_c   1.000
_cell.angle_alpha   90.00
_cell.angle_beta   90.00
_cell.angle_gamma   90.00
#
_symmetry.space_group_name_H-M   'P 1'
#
loop_
_entity.id
_entity.type
_entity.pdbx_description
1 polymer ?
#
loop_
_entity_poly.entity_id
_entity_poly.type
_entity_poly.pdbx_seq_one_letter_code
_entity_poly.pdbx_strand_id
1 'polypeptide(L)'
;MLSMTRNEAIPYDAMKDGMPWNWVTFPDFIDSLANTPKGINCLTYVPLTPLYAWVMGWDEAKQRRPTEAELQEMVRLINEAMDAGACGWSAQVLGVNSVQRDYDGTPMITDMLSEHEVLTFAKVLSDRDEGFIELAYQETGEEGRPLGEETRLFFEKVAETANRPVLYQAVAPNAVHPEQHRERIRWLESCAERGLRVYGQGATRRGGFELTF
;
A
#
# COMPACT_ATOMS: atom_id res chain seq x y z
N MET A 1 -8.06 -12.41 7.63
CA MET A 1 -6.96 -13.37 7.39
C MET A 1 -7.22 -14.31 6.22
N LEU A 2 -8.48 -14.68 5.91
CA LEU A 2 -8.75 -15.48 4.71
C LEU A 2 -8.22 -14.84 3.41
N SER A 3 -8.21 -13.50 3.33
CA SER A 3 -7.57 -12.76 2.22
C SER A 3 -6.15 -13.21 1.92
N MET A 4 -5.36 -13.53 2.95
CA MET A 4 -3.96 -13.93 2.82
C MET A 4 -3.80 -15.31 2.17
N THR A 5 -4.79 -16.19 2.32
CA THR A 5 -4.75 -17.52 1.69
C THR A 5 -4.82 -17.44 0.18
N ARG A 6 -5.43 -16.37 -0.34
CA ARG A 6 -5.51 -16.10 -1.76
C ARG A 6 -4.34 -15.25 -2.25
N ASN A 7 -4.10 -14.12 -1.59
CA ASN A 7 -3.16 -13.12 -2.11
C ASN A 7 -1.69 -13.52 -1.94
N GLU A 8 -1.35 -14.19 -0.84
CA GLU A 8 0.03 -14.61 -0.55
C GLU A 8 0.20 -16.13 -0.60
N ALA A 9 -0.86 -16.86 -0.96
CA ALA A 9 -0.89 -18.32 -0.96
C ALA A 9 -0.46 -18.97 0.38
N ILE A 10 -0.67 -18.27 1.51
CA ILE A 10 -0.31 -18.77 2.85
C ILE A 10 -1.52 -19.54 3.43
N PRO A 11 -1.40 -20.82 3.79
CA PRO A 11 -2.51 -21.58 4.37
C PRO A 11 -3.05 -20.97 5.67
N TYR A 12 -4.38 -20.98 5.85
CA TYR A 12 -5.02 -20.41 7.04
C TYR A 12 -4.54 -21.05 8.34
N ASP A 13 -4.49 -22.39 8.37
CA ASP A 13 -4.04 -23.13 9.55
C ASP A 13 -2.59 -22.81 9.91
N ALA A 14 -1.72 -22.61 8.91
CA ALA A 14 -0.34 -22.21 9.14
C ALA A 14 -0.23 -20.81 9.78
N MET A 15 -1.07 -19.85 9.36
CA MET A 15 -1.11 -18.53 10.00
C MET A 15 -1.66 -18.61 11.42
N LYS A 16 -2.68 -19.45 11.64
CA LYS A 16 -3.29 -19.67 12.94
C LYS A 16 -2.27 -20.24 13.94
N ASP A 17 -1.48 -21.21 13.52
CA ASP A 17 -0.47 -21.86 14.37
C ASP A 17 0.82 -21.03 14.50
N GLY A 18 1.18 -20.28 13.45
CA GLY A 18 2.47 -19.62 13.33
C GLY A 18 2.56 -18.21 13.91
N MET A 19 1.45 -17.59 14.30
CA MET A 19 1.43 -16.24 14.85
C MET A 19 1.04 -16.23 16.34
N PRO A 20 1.58 -15.29 17.14
CA PRO A 20 1.28 -15.22 18.58
C PRO A 20 -0.13 -14.72 18.91
N TRP A 21 -0.83 -14.06 17.98
CA TRP A 21 -2.20 -13.52 18.11
C TRP A 21 -2.50 -12.73 19.40
N ASN A 22 -1.47 -12.14 19.99
CA ASN A 22 -1.51 -11.41 21.26
C ASN A 22 -1.72 -9.89 21.06
N TRP A 23 -2.23 -9.48 19.90
CA TRP A 23 -2.39 -8.08 19.52
C TRP A 23 -3.73 -7.85 18.82
N VAL A 24 -4.27 -6.66 19.00
CA VAL A 24 -5.52 -6.22 18.35
C VAL A 24 -5.34 -4.86 17.70
N THR A 25 -4.64 -3.94 18.38
CA THR A 25 -4.35 -2.60 17.88
C THR A 25 -2.97 -2.53 17.21
N PHE A 26 -2.70 -1.44 16.49
CA PHE A 26 -1.38 -1.23 15.88
C PHE A 26 -0.25 -1.13 16.94
N PRO A 27 -0.42 -0.38 18.06
CA PRO A 27 0.57 -0.42 19.15
C PRO A 27 0.83 -1.83 19.69
N ASP A 28 -0.22 -2.65 19.90
CA ASP A 28 -0.03 -4.04 20.35
C ASP A 28 0.78 -4.86 19.34
N PHE A 29 0.53 -4.65 18.04
CA PHE A 29 1.26 -5.33 16.97
C PHE A 29 2.74 -4.94 16.97
N ILE A 30 3.05 -3.65 17.16
CA ILE A 30 4.43 -3.18 17.29
C ILE A 30 5.10 -3.77 18.52
N ASP A 31 4.42 -3.84 19.67
CA ASP A 31 4.96 -4.48 20.88
C ASP A 31 5.21 -5.98 20.68
N SER A 32 4.27 -6.68 20.04
CA SER A 32 4.44 -8.09 19.67
C SER A 32 5.63 -8.27 18.73
N LEU A 33 5.75 -7.40 17.71
CA LEU A 33 6.87 -7.42 16.78
C LEU A 33 8.17 -7.17 17.53
N ALA A 34 8.26 -6.16 18.40
CA ALA A 34 9.45 -5.82 19.18
C ALA A 34 9.94 -7.02 20.02
N ASN A 35 9.03 -7.73 20.68
CA ASN A 35 9.32 -8.88 21.53
C ASN A 35 9.68 -10.16 20.75
N THR A 36 9.38 -10.23 19.45
CA THR A 36 9.69 -11.41 18.63
C THR A 36 11.20 -11.52 18.36
N PRO A 37 11.87 -12.64 18.68
CA PRO A 37 13.28 -12.83 18.32
C PRO A 37 13.47 -12.72 16.80
N LYS A 38 14.29 -11.77 16.36
CA LYS A 38 14.50 -11.48 14.94
C LYS A 38 15.96 -11.15 14.66
N GLY A 39 16.47 -11.60 13.50
CA GLY A 39 17.84 -11.34 13.04
C GLY A 39 17.96 -10.12 12.11
N ILE A 40 16.85 -9.41 11.88
CA ILE A 40 16.75 -8.27 10.96
C ILE A 40 16.01 -7.11 11.63
N ASN A 41 16.24 -5.91 11.12
CA ASN A 41 15.41 -4.75 11.47
C ASN A 41 14.08 -4.83 10.70
N CYS A 42 12.99 -4.47 11.36
CA CYS A 42 11.67 -4.41 10.75
C CYS A 42 11.13 -2.98 10.87
N LEU A 43 10.59 -2.48 9.75
CA LEU A 43 9.89 -1.21 9.66
C LEU A 43 8.54 -1.50 8.99
N THR A 44 7.45 -0.96 9.52
CA THR A 44 6.10 -1.35 9.09
C THR A 44 5.27 -0.13 8.74
N TYR A 45 4.52 -0.24 7.64
CA TYR A 45 3.46 0.69 7.32
C TYR A 45 2.20 0.43 8.14
N VAL A 46 1.37 1.46 8.31
CA VAL A 46 -0.05 1.29 8.61
C VAL A 46 -0.74 0.75 7.35
N PRO A 47 -1.32 -0.45 7.39
CA PRO A 47 -2.02 -1.00 6.23
C PRO A 47 -3.44 -0.44 6.16
N LEU A 48 -3.83 0.19 5.05
CA LEU A 48 -5.15 0.83 4.97
C LEU A 48 -6.31 -0.19 4.93
N THR A 49 -6.16 -1.38 4.35
CA THR A 49 -7.27 -2.37 4.31
C THR A 49 -7.74 -2.76 5.73
N PRO A 50 -6.87 -3.24 6.65
CA PRO A 50 -7.27 -3.52 8.03
C PRO A 50 -7.81 -2.30 8.78
N LEU A 51 -7.28 -1.10 8.50
CA LEU A 51 -7.75 0.15 9.11
C LEU A 51 -9.22 0.44 8.76
N TYR A 52 -9.58 0.33 7.48
CA TYR A 52 -10.97 0.48 7.04
C TYR A 52 -11.89 -0.60 7.63
N ALA A 53 -11.43 -1.86 7.62
CA ALA A 53 -12.17 -2.96 8.21
C ALA A 53 -12.41 -2.78 9.72
N TRP A 54 -11.46 -2.17 10.44
CA TRP A 54 -11.59 -1.87 11.86
C TRP A 54 -12.67 -0.82 12.13
N VAL A 55 -12.66 0.28 11.38
CA VAL A 55 -13.55 1.42 11.61
C VAL A 55 -14.97 1.17 11.08
N MET A 56 -15.09 0.57 9.90
CA MET A 56 -16.37 0.41 9.20
C MET A 56 -16.94 -1.02 9.30
N GLY A 57 -16.12 -2.00 9.65
CA GLY A 57 -16.43 -3.42 9.46
C GLY A 57 -16.05 -3.90 8.05
N TRP A 58 -15.66 -5.17 7.94
CA TRP A 58 -15.14 -5.76 6.71
C TRP A 58 -16.12 -5.65 5.53
N ASP A 59 -17.39 -6.01 5.74
CA ASP A 59 -18.38 -6.06 4.67
C ASP A 59 -18.83 -4.67 4.23
N GLU A 60 -19.04 -3.74 5.16
CA GLU A 60 -19.44 -2.37 4.81
C GLU A 60 -18.31 -1.62 4.10
N ALA A 61 -17.07 -1.81 4.53
CA ALA A 61 -15.89 -1.21 3.88
C ALA A 61 -15.73 -1.63 2.42
N LYS A 62 -16.30 -2.77 2.01
CA LYS A 62 -16.30 -3.25 0.62
C LYS A 62 -17.47 -2.71 -0.21
N GLN A 63 -18.52 -2.19 0.44
CA GLN A 63 -19.78 -1.80 -0.21
C GLN A 63 -19.93 -0.28 -0.35
N ARG A 64 -19.34 0.50 0.56
CA ARG A 64 -19.45 1.96 0.57
C ARG A 64 -18.12 2.63 0.93
N ARG A 65 -18.03 3.93 0.67
CA ARG A 65 -16.96 4.78 1.18
C ARG A 65 -17.27 5.23 2.62
N PRO A 66 -16.24 5.55 3.44
CA PRO A 66 -16.43 6.05 4.78
C PRO A 66 -17.20 7.37 4.77
N THR A 67 -17.98 7.57 5.82
CA THR A 67 -18.46 8.90 6.21
C THR A 67 -17.29 9.75 6.67
N GLU A 68 -17.50 11.07 6.76
CA GLU A 68 -16.47 11.97 7.27
C GLU A 68 -15.99 11.58 8.68
N ALA A 69 -16.90 11.19 9.57
CA ALA A 69 -16.55 10.78 10.94
C ALA A 69 -15.67 9.52 10.95
N GLU A 70 -15.97 8.53 10.10
CA GLU A 70 -15.16 7.32 9.97
C GLU A 70 -13.80 7.63 9.36
N LEU A 71 -13.72 8.50 8.35
CA LEU A 71 -12.45 8.91 7.76
C LEU A 71 -11.56 9.65 8.77
N GLN A 72 -12.15 10.53 9.59
CA GLN A 72 -11.41 11.21 10.66
C GLN A 72 -10.95 10.25 11.76
N GLU A 73 -11.73 9.20 12.07
CA GLU A 73 -11.29 8.15 12.99
C GLU A 73 -10.11 7.35 12.41
N MET A 74 -10.11 7.06 11.10
CA MET A 74 -8.95 6.45 10.43
C MET A 74 -7.71 7.35 10.48
N VAL A 75 -7.88 8.67 10.29
CA VAL A 75 -6.80 9.65 10.45
C VAL A 75 -6.25 9.64 11.88
N ARG A 76 -7.12 9.60 12.89
CA ARG A 76 -6.71 9.50 14.31
C ARG A 76 -5.87 8.24 14.56
N LEU A 77 -6.31 7.09 14.04
CA LEU A 77 -5.62 5.81 14.16
C LEU A 77 -4.28 5.77 13.41
N ILE A 78 -4.16 6.43 12.25
CA ILE A 78 -2.87 6.59 11.57
C ILE A 78 -1.91 7.41 12.45
N ASN A 79 -2.37 8.51 13.04
CA ASN A 79 -1.53 9.30 13.96
C ASN A 79 -1.04 8.47 15.16
N GLU A 80 -1.93 7.70 15.78
CA GLU A 80 -1.59 6.79 16.88
C GLU A 80 -0.56 5.73 16.46
N ALA A 81 -0.72 5.16 15.26
CA ALA A 81 0.22 4.18 14.72
C ALA A 81 1.59 4.81 14.39
N MET A 82 1.62 6.04 13.89
CA MET A 82 2.85 6.81 13.68
C MET A 82 3.56 7.10 15.01
N ASP A 83 2.82 7.49 16.06
CA ASP A 83 3.37 7.68 17.41
C ASP A 83 3.96 6.36 17.98
N ALA A 84 3.39 5.22 17.60
CA ALA A 84 3.90 3.88 17.96
C ALA A 84 5.08 3.41 17.09
N GLY A 85 5.48 4.16 16.05
CA GLY A 85 6.65 3.86 15.22
C GLY A 85 6.37 3.32 13.82
N ALA A 86 5.15 3.48 13.30
CA ALA A 86 4.88 3.25 11.87
C ALA A 86 5.73 4.19 10.98
N CYS A 87 6.12 3.72 9.79
CA CYS A 87 6.89 4.54 8.86
C CYS A 87 6.05 5.37 7.89
N GLY A 88 4.74 5.38 8.07
CA GLY A 88 3.75 5.94 7.16
C GLY A 88 2.67 4.92 6.87
N TRP A 89 1.99 5.05 5.73
CA TRP A 89 0.92 4.14 5.34
C TRP A 89 1.16 3.56 3.94
N SER A 90 0.56 2.41 3.70
CA SER A 90 0.58 1.77 2.38
C SER A 90 -0.81 1.33 1.94
N ALA A 91 -1.02 1.38 0.63
CA ALA A 91 -2.27 0.98 0.03
C ALA A 91 -2.09 0.48 -1.40
N GLN A 92 -3.05 -0.35 -1.81
CA GLN A 92 -3.24 -0.76 -3.18
C GLN A 92 -4.63 -0.32 -3.67
N VAL A 93 -4.67 0.37 -4.81
CA VAL A 93 -5.86 0.89 -5.47
C VAL A 93 -5.88 0.44 -6.93
N LEU A 94 -6.28 -0.82 -7.19
CA LEU A 94 -6.30 -1.39 -8.55
C LEU A 94 -7.67 -1.40 -9.23
N GLY A 95 -8.70 -0.89 -8.54
CA GLY A 95 -10.06 -0.79 -9.08
C GLY A 95 -10.83 -2.11 -9.08
N VAL A 96 -12.08 -2.05 -9.56
CA VAL A 96 -13.05 -3.16 -9.50
C VAL A 96 -12.60 -4.43 -10.24
N ASN A 97 -11.73 -4.29 -11.23
CA ASN A 97 -11.24 -5.39 -12.04
C ASN A 97 -9.87 -5.91 -11.59
N SER A 98 -9.41 -5.51 -10.39
CA SER A 98 -8.18 -6.00 -9.78
C SER A 98 -8.03 -7.51 -9.92
N VAL A 99 -6.82 -7.94 -10.26
CA VAL A 99 -6.43 -9.37 -10.26
C VAL A 99 -6.14 -9.88 -8.85
N GLN A 100 -5.80 -8.97 -7.92
CA GLN A 100 -5.53 -9.26 -6.51
C GLN A 100 -6.80 -9.12 -5.67
N ARG A 101 -7.79 -9.97 -5.97
CA ARG A 101 -9.10 -9.97 -5.29
C ARG A 101 -9.02 -10.60 -3.91
N ASP A 102 -9.97 -10.25 -3.05
CA ASP A 102 -10.14 -10.87 -1.74
C ASP A 102 -10.51 -12.36 -1.85
N TYR A 103 -10.47 -13.09 -0.72
CA TYR A 103 -10.73 -14.53 -0.66
C TYR A 103 -12.09 -14.94 -1.25
N ASP A 104 -13.08 -14.04 -1.19
CA ASP A 104 -14.44 -14.24 -1.70
C ASP A 104 -14.63 -13.88 -3.18
N GLY A 105 -13.60 -13.40 -3.88
CA GLY A 105 -13.70 -13.03 -5.30
C GLY A 105 -14.06 -11.58 -5.57
N THR A 106 -14.36 -10.79 -4.55
CA THR A 106 -14.63 -9.35 -4.71
C THR A 106 -13.33 -8.53 -4.59
N PRO A 107 -13.33 -7.24 -4.99
CA PRO A 107 -12.16 -6.37 -4.81
C PRO A 107 -11.74 -6.24 -3.35
N MET A 108 -10.48 -5.90 -3.11
CA MET A 108 -10.02 -5.52 -1.78
C MET A 108 -10.67 -4.20 -1.36
N ILE A 109 -10.80 -3.97 -0.05
CA ILE A 109 -11.35 -2.70 0.48
C ILE A 109 -10.66 -1.49 -0.14
N THR A 110 -9.33 -1.57 -0.30
CA THR A 110 -8.56 -0.45 -0.82
C THR A 110 -8.64 -0.24 -2.33
N ASP A 111 -9.11 -1.23 -3.09
CA ASP A 111 -9.20 -1.13 -4.56
C ASP A 111 -10.13 0.00 -5.02
N MET A 112 -11.05 0.41 -4.15
CA MET A 112 -12.06 1.43 -4.43
C MET A 112 -11.80 2.75 -3.69
N LEU A 113 -10.57 2.99 -3.20
CA LEU A 113 -10.21 4.29 -2.62
C LEU A 113 -10.44 5.42 -3.62
N SER A 114 -11.11 6.49 -3.16
CA SER A 114 -11.19 7.72 -3.92
C SER A 114 -9.90 8.54 -3.80
N GLU A 115 -9.66 9.43 -4.77
CA GLU A 115 -8.55 10.39 -4.66
C GLU A 115 -8.62 11.21 -3.37
N HIS A 116 -9.83 11.61 -2.95
CA HIS A 116 -10.03 12.40 -1.74
C HIS A 116 -9.44 11.69 -0.52
N GLU A 117 -9.70 10.39 -0.37
CA GLU A 117 -9.24 9.62 0.78
C GLU A 117 -7.72 9.43 0.77
N VAL A 118 -7.14 9.11 -0.40
CA VAL A 118 -5.69 9.02 -0.57
C VAL A 118 -5.01 10.34 -0.19
N LEU A 119 -5.56 11.47 -0.64
CA LEU A 119 -5.03 12.80 -0.34
C LEU A 119 -5.23 13.19 1.12
N THR A 120 -6.32 12.77 1.76
CA THR A 120 -6.53 12.94 3.20
C THR A 120 -5.46 12.21 4.00
N PHE A 121 -5.15 10.95 3.67
CA PHE A 121 -4.06 10.23 4.35
C PHE A 121 -2.67 10.77 4.01
N ALA A 122 -2.47 11.26 2.78
CA ALA A 122 -1.23 11.95 2.41
C ALA A 122 -1.01 13.19 3.29
N LYS A 123 -2.07 13.98 3.51
CA LYS A 123 -2.03 15.19 4.34
C LYS A 123 -1.61 14.90 5.79
N VAL A 124 -1.97 13.75 6.36
CA VAL A 124 -1.52 13.33 7.69
C VAL A 124 0.02 13.34 7.79
N LEU A 125 0.71 12.78 6.80
CA LEU A 125 2.18 12.75 6.81
C LEU A 125 2.79 14.14 6.58
N SER A 126 2.12 15.00 5.82
CA SER A 126 2.51 16.42 5.70
C SER A 126 2.41 17.15 7.02
N ASP A 127 1.30 16.97 7.77
CA ASP A 127 1.05 17.69 9.02
C ASP A 127 2.02 17.28 10.12
N ARG A 128 2.48 16.03 10.09
CA ARG A 128 3.46 15.50 11.05
C ARG A 128 4.92 15.74 10.64
N ASP A 129 5.17 16.10 9.38
CA ASP A 129 6.51 16.17 8.76
C ASP A 129 7.36 14.89 8.94
N GLU A 130 6.72 13.72 8.89
CA GLU A 130 7.37 12.43 9.08
C GLU A 130 6.72 11.34 8.23
N GLY A 131 7.42 10.19 8.12
CA GLY A 131 6.97 9.05 7.35
C GLY A 131 7.04 9.22 5.83
N PHE A 132 6.56 8.20 5.13
CA PHE A 132 6.48 8.07 3.67
C PHE A 132 5.33 7.15 3.23
N ILE A 133 4.91 7.29 1.99
CA ILE A 133 3.78 6.56 1.41
C ILE A 133 4.31 5.43 0.55
N GLU A 134 3.70 4.25 0.59
CA GLU A 134 3.81 3.26 -0.50
C GLU A 134 2.45 3.06 -1.15
N LEU A 135 2.36 3.35 -2.44
CA LEU A 135 1.09 3.31 -3.17
C LEU A 135 1.24 2.48 -4.43
N ALA A 136 0.51 1.37 -4.49
CA ALA A 136 0.13 0.75 -5.75
C ALA A 136 -1.16 1.40 -6.22
N TYR A 137 -1.17 1.98 -7.40
CA TYR A 137 -2.34 2.64 -7.98
C TYR A 137 -2.60 2.07 -9.37
N GLN A 138 -3.78 2.32 -9.93
CA GLN A 138 -4.16 1.92 -11.29
C GLN A 138 -2.98 1.94 -12.27
N GLU A 139 -2.85 0.90 -13.11
CA GLU A 139 -1.78 0.78 -14.12
C GLU A 139 -0.34 0.67 -13.57
N THR A 140 -0.12 0.80 -12.25
CA THR A 140 1.18 0.48 -11.63
C THR A 140 1.38 -1.01 -11.37
N GLY A 141 0.30 -1.81 -11.44
CA GLY A 141 0.27 -3.24 -11.12
C GLY A 141 0.67 -4.20 -12.26
N GLU A 142 0.49 -5.49 -12.00
CA GLU A 142 0.96 -6.64 -12.81
C GLU A 142 0.36 -6.75 -14.21
N GLU A 143 -0.68 -5.97 -14.53
CA GLU A 143 -1.34 -6.01 -15.84
C GLU A 143 -0.44 -5.50 -16.98
N GLY A 144 0.73 -4.95 -16.65
CA GLY A 144 1.73 -4.57 -17.65
C GLY A 144 1.25 -3.46 -18.56
N ARG A 145 0.27 -2.66 -18.14
CA ARG A 145 -0.23 -1.52 -18.91
C ARG A 145 0.77 -0.36 -18.83
N PRO A 146 0.90 0.44 -19.90
CA PRO A 146 1.61 1.71 -19.83
C PRO A 146 1.01 2.59 -18.72
N LEU A 147 1.87 3.37 -18.07
CA LEU A 147 1.43 4.27 -17.02
C LEU A 147 0.72 5.48 -17.65
N GLY A 148 -0.59 5.61 -17.44
CA GLY A 148 -1.41 6.68 -17.97
C GLY A 148 -1.00 8.06 -17.44
N GLU A 149 -1.35 9.11 -18.19
CA GLU A 149 -1.10 10.48 -17.78
C GLU A 149 -1.84 10.86 -16.50
N GLU A 150 -3.10 10.46 -16.37
CA GLU A 150 -3.91 10.72 -15.17
C GLU A 150 -3.29 10.09 -13.92
N THR A 151 -2.84 8.83 -14.02
CA THR A 151 -2.12 8.15 -12.94
C THR A 151 -0.84 8.90 -12.54
N ARG A 152 -0.04 9.34 -13.52
CA ARG A 152 1.19 10.12 -13.26
C ARG A 152 0.89 11.42 -12.52
N LEU A 153 -0.06 12.20 -13.03
CA LEU A 153 -0.50 13.44 -12.40
C LEU A 153 -1.04 13.20 -10.98
N PHE A 154 -1.72 12.08 -10.76
CA PHE A 154 -2.21 11.72 -9.44
C PHE A 154 -1.08 11.42 -8.45
N PHE A 155 -0.06 10.64 -8.83
CA PHE A 155 1.12 10.44 -7.99
C PHE A 155 1.84 11.75 -7.66
N GLU A 156 1.94 12.66 -8.63
CA GLU A 156 2.52 13.99 -8.42
C GLU A 156 1.71 14.80 -7.40
N LYS A 157 0.39 14.83 -7.53
CA LYS A 157 -0.53 15.47 -6.57
C LYS A 157 -0.44 14.86 -5.17
N VAL A 158 -0.28 13.53 -5.07
CA VAL A 158 -0.05 12.84 -3.79
C VAL A 158 1.28 13.28 -3.18
N ALA A 159 2.36 13.36 -3.97
CA ALA A 159 3.66 13.80 -3.49
C ALA A 159 3.66 15.27 -3.04
N GLU A 160 2.96 16.15 -3.76
CA GLU A 160 2.75 17.55 -3.38
C GLU A 160 1.96 17.66 -2.08
N THR A 161 0.84 16.92 -1.97
CA THR A 161 -0.05 16.95 -0.79
C THR A 161 0.63 16.38 0.44
N ALA A 162 1.34 15.27 0.27
CA ALA A 162 2.08 14.65 1.36
C ALA A 162 3.24 15.53 1.80
N ASN A 163 3.87 16.27 0.88
CA ASN A 163 5.18 16.86 1.08
C ASN A 163 6.09 15.93 1.89
N ARG A 164 6.10 14.64 1.50
CA ARG A 164 6.87 13.52 2.07
C ARG A 164 7.19 12.54 0.94
N PRO A 165 8.18 11.63 1.09
CA PRO A 165 8.49 10.65 0.06
C PRO A 165 7.28 9.77 -0.29
N VAL A 166 7.08 9.54 -1.59
CA VAL A 166 6.14 8.56 -2.12
C VAL A 166 6.96 7.48 -2.83
N LEU A 167 6.92 6.26 -2.30
CA LEU A 167 7.46 5.09 -2.96
C LEU A 167 6.46 4.65 -4.02
N TYR A 168 6.86 4.87 -5.27
CA TYR A 168 6.29 4.19 -6.42
C TYR A 168 6.69 2.71 -6.39
N GLN A 169 5.85 1.87 -6.98
CA GLN A 169 6.02 0.42 -7.07
C GLN A 169 7.25 0.01 -7.92
N ALA A 170 7.38 -1.30 -8.15
CA ALA A 170 8.45 -1.85 -8.98
C ALA A 170 8.46 -1.26 -10.40
N VAL A 171 9.61 -0.70 -10.80
CA VAL A 171 9.93 -0.37 -12.18
C VAL A 171 10.50 -1.61 -12.85
N ALA A 172 9.63 -2.38 -13.49
CA ALA A 172 9.97 -3.65 -14.11
C ALA A 172 9.93 -3.60 -15.65
N PRO A 173 10.83 -4.32 -16.34
CA PRO A 173 10.69 -4.57 -17.76
C PRO A 173 9.44 -5.43 -18.03
N ASN A 174 8.84 -5.25 -19.20
CA ASN A 174 7.69 -6.03 -19.65
C ASN A 174 7.88 -6.44 -21.11
N ALA A 175 7.57 -7.70 -21.43
CA ALA A 175 7.78 -8.25 -22.76
C ALA A 175 6.79 -7.69 -23.80
N VAL A 176 5.57 -7.35 -23.38
CA VAL A 176 4.53 -6.75 -24.22
C VAL A 176 4.80 -5.26 -24.45
N HIS A 177 5.24 -4.55 -23.41
CA HIS A 177 5.58 -3.12 -23.46
C HIS A 177 7.05 -2.88 -23.11
N PRO A 178 7.99 -3.14 -24.04
CA PRO A 178 9.42 -3.13 -23.75
C PRO A 178 9.96 -1.77 -23.29
N GLU A 179 9.34 -0.66 -23.71
CA GLU A 179 9.77 0.69 -23.34
C GLU A 179 9.19 1.22 -22.03
N GLN A 180 8.20 0.54 -21.44
CA GLN A 180 7.46 1.06 -20.27
C GLN A 180 8.38 1.41 -19.10
N HIS A 181 9.44 0.63 -18.88
CA HIS A 181 10.37 0.84 -17.77
C HIS A 181 11.19 2.13 -17.97
N ARG A 182 11.59 2.42 -19.23
CA ARG A 182 12.31 3.65 -19.57
C ARG A 182 11.41 4.87 -19.48
N GLU A 183 10.15 4.73 -19.89
CA GLU A 183 9.14 5.78 -19.74
C GLU A 183 8.89 6.11 -18.26
N ARG A 184 8.75 5.09 -17.42
CA ARG A 184 8.61 5.25 -15.96
C ARG A 184 9.84 5.94 -15.36
N ILE A 185 11.06 5.54 -15.75
CA ILE A 185 12.30 6.19 -15.29
C ILE A 185 12.32 7.68 -15.68
N ARG A 186 12.04 8.01 -16.95
CA ARG A 186 12.00 9.42 -17.41
C ARG A 186 10.99 10.27 -16.64
N TRP A 187 9.83 9.70 -16.32
CA TRP A 187 8.83 10.37 -15.51
C TRP A 187 9.31 10.61 -14.07
N LEU A 188 9.92 9.60 -13.44
CA LEU A 188 10.50 9.72 -12.09
C LEU A 188 11.65 10.75 -12.06
N GLU A 189 12.50 10.79 -13.08
CA GLU A 189 13.54 11.81 -13.26
C GLU A 189 12.92 13.21 -13.36
N SER A 190 11.88 13.39 -14.17
CA SER A 190 11.15 14.66 -14.28
C SER A 190 10.47 15.08 -12.96
N CYS A 191 10.01 14.13 -12.14
CA CYS A 191 9.51 14.42 -10.80
C CYS A 191 10.64 14.98 -9.92
N ALA A 192 11.80 14.31 -9.90
CA ALA A 192 12.96 14.72 -9.12
C ALA A 192 13.49 16.11 -9.53
N GLU A 193 13.56 16.41 -10.84
CA GLU A 193 13.98 17.72 -11.36
C GLU A 193 13.07 18.87 -10.89
N ARG A 194 11.78 18.59 -10.69
CA ARG A 194 10.80 19.54 -10.14
C ARG A 194 10.74 19.56 -8.62
N GLY A 195 11.55 18.74 -7.94
CA GLY A 195 11.59 18.62 -6.48
C GLY A 195 10.52 17.70 -5.89
N LEU A 196 9.76 16.98 -6.72
CA LEU A 196 8.79 15.99 -6.25
C LEU A 196 9.52 14.71 -5.80
N ARG A 197 9.19 14.24 -4.60
CA ARG A 197 9.83 13.09 -3.95
C ARG A 197 9.11 11.78 -4.28
N VAL A 198 9.07 11.42 -5.56
CA VAL A 198 8.53 10.13 -6.04
C VAL A 198 9.67 9.19 -6.39
N TYR A 199 9.72 8.02 -5.75
CA TYR A 199 10.83 7.08 -5.87
C TYR A 199 10.35 5.72 -6.37
N GLY A 200 10.84 5.29 -7.53
CA GLY A 200 10.59 3.93 -8.03
C GLY A 200 11.47 2.88 -7.35
N GLN A 201 10.93 1.67 -7.23
CA GLN A 201 11.67 0.53 -6.70
C GLN A 201 12.24 -0.34 -7.82
N GLY A 202 13.43 -0.89 -7.64
CA GLY A 202 14.07 -1.80 -8.58
C GLY A 202 14.45 -3.12 -7.91
N ALA A 203 14.25 -4.23 -8.62
CA ALA A 203 14.78 -5.51 -8.16
C ALA A 203 16.30 -5.55 -8.37
N THR A 204 17.06 -5.76 -7.30
CA THR A 204 18.52 -5.92 -7.36
C THR A 204 18.96 -7.35 -7.69
N ARG A 205 17.99 -8.26 -7.89
CA ARG A 205 18.23 -9.66 -8.20
C ARG A 205 17.41 -10.07 -9.43
N ARG A 206 17.94 -11.00 -10.22
CA ARG A 206 17.19 -11.66 -11.29
C ARG A 206 16.13 -12.54 -10.62
N GLY A 207 14.84 -12.28 -10.86
CA GLY A 207 13.76 -13.13 -10.34
C GLY A 207 13.91 -14.54 -10.90
N GLY A 208 14.30 -15.49 -10.05
CA GLY A 208 14.34 -16.91 -10.41
C GLY A 208 12.94 -17.47 -10.30
N PHE A 209 12.19 -17.50 -11.41
CA PHE A 209 10.99 -18.32 -11.49
C PHE A 209 11.41 -19.69 -12.03
N GLU A 210 11.43 -20.71 -11.17
CA GLU A 210 11.38 -22.10 -11.61
C GLU A 210 9.92 -22.53 -11.68
N LEU A 211 9.41 -22.65 -12.90
CA LEU A 211 8.15 -23.35 -13.13
C LEU A 211 8.44 -24.83 -12.93
N THR A 212 7.92 -25.40 -11.84
CA THR A 212 7.88 -26.85 -11.66
C THR A 212 6.63 -27.35 -12.39
N PHE A 213 6.82 -28.24 -13.37
CA PHE A 213 5.76 -28.91 -14.12
C PHE A 213 5.55 -30.32 -13.57
#